data_AF-A0A2V5KAW4-F1
#
_entry.id   AF-A0A2V5KAW4-F1
#
_cell.length_a   1.000
_cell.length_b   1.000
_cell.length_c   1.000
_cell.angle_alpha   90.00
_cell.angle_beta   90.00
_cell.angle_gamma   90.00
#
_symmetry.space_group_name_H-M   'P 1'
#
loop_
_entity.id
_entity.type
_entity.pdbx_description
1 polymer ?
#
loop_
_entity_poly.entity_id
_entity_poly.type
_entity_poly.pdbx_seq_one_letter_code
_entity_poly.pdbx_strand_id
1 'polypeptide(L)'
;MSKLGQVVEAVEKYNRFVLDQVKRARADEKFGRELINRWNDTKEKTPVTHTPTGLPLPRLALPEIDEPGEIARYLFGEGLPGEFPFLNGAYREMYLEPVREIELSSYGKDGDKNDVAAGGSPANRSKVRPTRPPLRSRPPEEPTRLFSGLMLAEDTNERFHYLTQHQRTHRLSTAFDGPTLYGIDSDADGVSGKIGEGGVAIDTVEDMVRLYDGFDLGSPNFSASMTISGPAPIIMAMYIAAAKRRFGSKVVPKLRGTIQADIFKEVQAQNETIFPIEASLRFLTDMVEFTTREMPRWYPISISGYHIGEAGSTPVQQAAYTLSNG
;
A
#
# COMPACT_ATOMS: atom_id res chain seq x y z
N MET A 1 18.93 25.41 14.95
CA MET A 1 17.60 25.35 14.30
C MET A 1 17.01 23.97 14.61
N SER A 2 15.78 23.86 15.10
CA SER A 2 15.18 22.55 15.40
C SER A 2 14.94 21.75 14.11
N LYS A 3 14.84 20.41 14.20
CA LYS A 3 14.47 19.55 13.05
C LYS A 3 13.15 20.02 12.41
N LEU A 4 12.16 20.36 13.23
CA LEU A 4 10.90 20.94 12.77
C LEU A 4 11.09 22.27 12.02
N GLY A 5 11.97 23.15 12.53
CA GLY A 5 12.32 24.39 11.85
C GLY A 5 12.93 24.17 10.47
N GLN A 6 13.77 23.14 10.31
CA GLN A 6 14.34 22.76 9.01
C GLN A 6 13.26 22.27 8.03
N VAL A 7 12.29 21.48 8.51
CA VAL A 7 11.16 21.02 7.69
C VAL A 7 10.30 22.19 7.22
N VAL A 8 9.93 23.10 8.13
CA VAL A 8 9.16 24.31 7.79
C VAL A 8 9.90 25.15 6.75
N GLU A 9 11.20 25.39 6.96
CA GLU A 9 12.02 26.15 6.00
C GLU A 9 12.09 25.45 4.63
N ALA A 10 12.19 24.12 4.60
CA ALA A 10 12.19 23.34 3.36
C ALA A 10 10.86 23.45 2.61
N VAL A 11 9.73 23.38 3.31
CA VAL A 11 8.39 23.56 2.73
C VAL A 11 8.23 24.97 2.18
N GLU A 12 8.65 26.00 2.92
CA GLU A 12 8.60 27.38 2.43
C GLU A 12 9.50 27.61 1.21
N LYS A 13 10.72 27.04 1.21
CA LYS A 13 11.62 27.08 0.05
C LYS A 13 10.99 26.42 -1.17
N TYR A 14 10.33 25.27 -0.98
CA TYR A 14 9.62 24.58 -2.04
C TYR A 14 8.45 25.41 -2.58
N ASN A 15 7.63 26.01 -1.71
CA ASN A 15 6.53 26.89 -2.12
C ASN A 15 7.05 28.10 -2.93
N ARG A 16 8.17 28.72 -2.52
CA ARG A 16 8.82 29.78 -3.29
C ARG A 16 9.31 29.28 -4.64
N PHE A 17 9.94 28.11 -4.70
CA PHE A 17 10.37 27.48 -5.94
C PHE A 17 9.20 27.30 -6.93
N VAL A 18 8.05 26.82 -6.47
CA VAL A 18 6.85 26.67 -7.31
C VAL A 18 6.41 28.03 -7.87
N LEU A 19 6.32 29.06 -7.02
CA LEU A 19 5.96 30.41 -7.44
C LEU A 19 6.95 31.00 -8.46
N ASP A 20 8.24 30.70 -8.32
CA ASP A 20 9.25 31.14 -9.28
C ASP A 20 9.13 30.41 -10.63
N GLN A 21 8.79 29.12 -10.63
CA GLN A 21 8.46 28.40 -11.87
C GLN A 21 7.22 28.98 -12.55
N VAL A 22 6.19 29.36 -11.79
CA VAL A 22 4.98 30.03 -12.33
C VAL A 22 5.34 31.36 -12.99
N LYS A 23 6.14 32.21 -12.32
CA LYS A 23 6.60 33.48 -12.89
C LYS A 23 7.43 33.27 -14.15
N ARG A 24 8.33 32.28 -14.13
CA ARG A 24 9.16 31.93 -15.28
C ARG A 24 8.31 31.46 -16.46
N ALA A 25 7.31 30.61 -16.23
CA ALA A 25 6.42 30.10 -17.28
C ALA A 25 5.66 31.23 -18.00
N ARG A 26 5.36 32.32 -17.29
CA ARG A 26 4.71 33.52 -17.84
C ARG A 26 5.66 34.47 -18.57
N ALA A 27 6.92 34.55 -18.13
CA ALA A 27 7.90 35.50 -18.67
C ALA A 27 8.77 34.93 -19.80
N ASP A 28 9.09 33.63 -19.73
CA ASP A 28 9.92 32.93 -20.70
C ASP A 28 9.03 32.13 -21.67
N GLU A 29 8.81 32.69 -22.86
CA GLU A 29 7.93 32.12 -23.89
C GLU A 29 8.38 30.72 -24.34
N LYS A 30 9.68 30.41 -24.30
CA LYS A 30 10.17 29.08 -24.67
C LYS A 30 9.78 28.07 -23.61
N PHE A 31 10.05 28.39 -22.34
CA PHE A 31 9.70 27.53 -21.22
C PHE A 31 8.18 27.34 -21.10
N GLY A 32 7.39 28.41 -21.29
CA GLY A 32 5.93 28.32 -21.30
C GLY A 32 5.39 27.38 -22.39
N ARG A 33 5.95 27.46 -23.61
CA ARG A 33 5.60 26.54 -24.70
C ARG A 33 5.97 25.10 -24.40
N GLU A 34 7.14 24.85 -23.79
CA GLU A 34 7.55 23.51 -23.37
C GLU A 34 6.55 22.89 -22.36
N LEU A 35 6.07 23.69 -21.41
CA LEU A 35 5.07 23.24 -20.43
C LEU A 35 3.71 22.95 -21.06
N ILE A 36 3.21 23.81 -21.95
CA ILE A 36 1.96 23.55 -22.70
C ILE A 36 2.10 22.26 -23.51
N ASN A 37 3.22 22.07 -24.21
CA ASN A 37 3.44 20.86 -25.00
C ASN A 37 3.44 19.60 -24.13
N ARG A 38 4.13 19.64 -22.97
CA ARG A 38 4.12 18.52 -22.01
C ARG A 38 2.70 18.25 -21.48
N TRP A 39 1.94 19.30 -21.19
CA TRP A 39 0.58 19.19 -20.68
C TRP A 39 -0.36 18.53 -21.69
N ASN A 40 -0.33 19.00 -22.95
CA ASN A 40 -1.12 18.45 -24.04
C ASN A 40 -0.71 17.02 -24.36
N ASP A 41 0.60 16.73 -24.42
CA ASP A 41 1.12 15.37 -24.61
C ASP A 41 0.65 14.41 -23.49
N THR A 42 0.56 14.90 -22.25
CA THR A 42 0.05 14.12 -21.12
C THR A 42 -1.45 13.84 -21.27
N LYS A 43 -2.25 14.85 -21.66
CA LYS A 43 -3.69 14.67 -21.95
C LYS A 43 -3.91 13.67 -23.08
N GLU A 44 -3.19 13.80 -24.19
CA GLU A 44 -3.31 12.92 -25.36
C GLU A 44 -2.91 11.48 -25.05
N LYS A 45 -1.87 11.28 -24.24
CA LYS A 45 -1.40 9.93 -23.86
C LYS A 45 -2.22 9.30 -22.74
N THR A 46 -3.10 10.06 -22.07
CA THR A 46 -3.93 9.52 -20.99
C THR A 46 -4.99 8.59 -21.58
N PRO A 47 -5.01 7.29 -21.21
CA PRO A 47 -5.99 6.36 -21.75
C PRO A 47 -7.41 6.76 -21.34
N VAL A 48 -8.35 6.61 -22.27
CA VAL A 48 -9.78 6.85 -22.05
C VAL A 48 -10.49 5.52 -21.97
N THR A 49 -11.31 5.34 -20.94
CA THR A 49 -12.29 4.25 -20.85
C THR A 49 -13.69 4.80 -21.12
N HIS A 50 -14.66 3.93 -21.35
CA HIS A 50 -16.04 4.34 -21.60
C HIS A 50 -16.95 3.73 -20.55
N THR A 51 -17.88 4.53 -20.03
CA THR A 51 -18.97 4.02 -19.20
C THR A 51 -19.86 3.04 -19.97
N PRO A 52 -20.72 2.25 -19.31
CA PRO A 52 -21.75 1.45 -19.99
C PRO A 52 -22.68 2.28 -20.90
N THR A 53 -22.87 3.57 -20.60
CA THR A 53 -23.63 4.52 -21.43
C THR A 53 -22.83 5.14 -22.58
N GLY A 54 -21.55 4.77 -22.75
CA GLY A 54 -20.67 5.29 -23.80
C GLY A 54 -20.01 6.64 -23.47
N LEU A 55 -20.23 7.23 -22.30
CA LEU A 55 -19.54 8.44 -21.86
C LEU A 55 -18.02 8.16 -21.72
N PRO A 56 -17.13 8.90 -22.42
CA PRO A 56 -15.70 8.76 -22.26
C PRO A 56 -15.24 9.30 -20.90
N LEU A 57 -14.35 8.56 -20.24
CA LEU A 57 -13.74 8.90 -18.97
C LEU A 57 -12.22 8.73 -19.08
N PRO A 58 -11.42 9.82 -18.99
CA PRO A 58 -9.97 9.70 -18.94
C PRO A 58 -9.55 9.02 -17.64
N ARG A 59 -8.51 8.16 -17.71
CA ARG A 59 -7.94 7.50 -16.52
C ARG A 59 -7.29 8.45 -15.53
N LEU A 60 -6.85 9.61 -16.02
CA LEU A 60 -6.37 10.72 -15.22
C LEU A 60 -7.14 11.96 -15.66
N ALA A 61 -8.04 12.44 -14.80
CA ALA A 61 -8.76 13.67 -15.05
C ALA A 61 -7.83 14.86 -14.77
N LEU A 62 -7.27 15.46 -15.82
CA LEU A 62 -6.48 16.68 -15.71
C LEU A 62 -7.39 17.91 -15.85
N PRO A 63 -7.12 19.00 -15.14
CA PRO A 63 -7.90 20.23 -15.28
C PRO A 63 -7.74 20.85 -16.67
N GLU A 64 -8.77 21.57 -17.12
CA GLU A 64 -8.74 22.33 -18.38
C GLU A 64 -8.00 23.66 -18.19
N ILE A 65 -6.68 23.57 -18.23
CA ILE A 65 -5.75 24.68 -18.11
C ILE A 65 -5.00 24.85 -19.43
N ASP A 66 -4.98 26.08 -19.95
CA ASP A 66 -4.27 26.50 -21.16
C ASP A 66 -3.21 27.61 -20.90
N GLU A 67 -3.13 28.12 -19.67
CA GLU A 67 -2.15 29.14 -19.26
C GLU A 67 -0.85 28.50 -18.73
N PRO A 68 0.34 28.86 -19.26
CA PRO A 68 1.62 28.26 -18.85
C PRO A 68 1.91 28.31 -17.34
N GLY A 69 1.58 29.42 -16.67
CA GLY A 69 1.78 29.60 -15.24
C GLY A 69 0.91 28.67 -14.38
N GLU A 70 -0.37 28.54 -14.72
CA GLU A 70 -1.27 27.58 -14.06
C GLU A 70 -0.81 26.12 -14.29
N ILE A 71 -0.37 25.78 -15.51
CA ILE A 71 0.24 24.47 -15.81
C ILE A 71 1.49 24.25 -14.95
N ALA A 72 2.37 25.25 -14.85
CA ALA A 72 3.55 25.18 -14.00
C ALA A 72 3.17 24.95 -12.53
N ARG A 73 2.16 25.65 -12.02
CA ARG A 73 1.70 25.48 -10.64
C ARG A 73 1.26 24.04 -10.38
N TYR A 74 0.48 23.45 -11.29
CA TYR A 74 0.06 22.06 -11.16
C TYR A 74 1.26 21.11 -11.23
N LEU A 75 2.07 21.18 -12.28
CA LEU A 75 3.17 20.23 -12.51
C LEU A 75 4.27 20.31 -11.45
N PHE A 76 4.59 21.49 -10.94
CA PHE A 76 5.64 21.66 -9.94
C PHE A 76 5.14 21.66 -8.51
N GLY A 77 3.87 22.01 -8.25
CA GLY A 77 3.29 22.12 -6.90
C GLY A 77 2.49 20.90 -6.47
N GLU A 78 1.78 20.25 -7.39
CA GLU A 78 0.98 19.04 -7.11
C GLU A 78 1.63 17.78 -7.72
N GLY A 79 2.23 17.93 -8.90
CA GLY A 79 2.85 16.84 -9.65
C GLY A 79 1.83 15.90 -10.29
N LEU A 80 2.25 15.15 -11.32
CA LEU A 80 1.45 14.01 -11.80
C LEU A 80 1.62 12.81 -10.85
N PRO A 81 0.72 11.81 -10.85
CA PRO A 81 0.95 10.58 -10.09
C PRO A 81 2.33 9.97 -10.39
N GLY A 82 3.09 9.64 -9.35
CA GLY A 82 4.47 9.16 -9.46
C GLY A 82 5.54 10.23 -9.70
N GLU A 83 5.17 11.51 -9.66
CA GLU A 83 6.10 12.64 -9.73
C GLU A 83 6.09 13.44 -8.43
N PHE A 84 7.24 13.97 -8.03
CA PHE A 84 7.36 14.84 -6.84
C PHE A 84 6.43 16.06 -6.97
N PRO A 85 5.72 16.47 -5.90
CA PRO A 85 5.84 16.04 -4.50
C PRO A 85 4.98 14.82 -4.13
N PHE A 86 4.49 14.07 -5.11
CA PHE A 86 3.67 12.87 -4.95
C PHE A 86 2.28 13.11 -4.33
N LEU A 87 1.77 14.35 -4.40
CA LEU A 87 0.45 14.70 -3.88
C LEU A 87 -0.66 13.85 -4.54
N ASN A 88 -0.55 13.68 -5.86
CA ASN A 88 -1.51 12.90 -6.65
C ASN A 88 -1.23 11.38 -6.67
N GLY A 89 -0.27 10.91 -5.89
CA GLY A 89 0.06 9.50 -5.73
C GLY A 89 1.56 9.21 -5.81
N ALA A 90 2.03 8.26 -5.00
CA ALA A 90 3.43 7.84 -4.98
C ALA A 90 3.85 7.05 -6.24
N TYR A 91 2.89 6.42 -6.93
CA TYR A 91 3.14 5.63 -8.13
C TYR A 91 2.32 6.14 -9.31
N ARG A 92 2.90 6.06 -10.51
CA ARG A 92 2.26 6.55 -11.74
C ARG A 92 0.95 5.84 -12.08
N GLU A 93 0.90 4.54 -11.86
CA GLU A 93 -0.23 3.69 -12.26
C GLU A 93 -1.11 3.28 -11.08
N MET A 94 -0.70 3.59 -9.83
CA MET A 94 -1.39 3.22 -8.59
C MET A 94 -1.99 1.79 -8.66
N TYR A 95 -3.32 1.67 -8.71
CA TYR A 95 -4.07 0.41 -8.77
C TYR A 95 -4.80 0.20 -10.11
N LEU A 96 -4.35 0.84 -11.18
CA LEU A 96 -5.00 0.75 -12.48
C LEU A 96 -4.92 -0.67 -13.05
N GLU A 97 -6.07 -1.32 -13.25
CA GLU A 97 -6.16 -2.52 -14.09
C GLU A 97 -5.90 -2.17 -15.57
N PRO A 98 -5.51 -3.12 -16.43
CA PRO A 98 -5.54 -2.93 -17.88
C PRO A 98 -6.93 -2.51 -18.37
N VAL A 99 -7.00 -1.65 -19.40
CA VAL A 99 -8.30 -1.26 -20.00
C VAL A 99 -8.91 -2.50 -20.62
N ARG A 100 -10.09 -2.91 -20.14
CA ARG A 100 -10.91 -3.93 -20.81
C ARG A 100 -11.94 -3.20 -21.66
N GLU A 101 -12.08 -3.59 -22.92
CA GLU A 101 -13.25 -3.21 -23.69
C GLU A 101 -14.45 -3.87 -23.01
N ILE A 102 -15.34 -3.06 -22.43
CA ILE A 102 -16.62 -3.55 -21.96
C ILE A 102 -17.37 -3.96 -23.23
N GLU A 103 -17.57 -5.26 -23.43
CA GLU A 103 -18.46 -5.72 -24.49
C GLU A 103 -19.86 -5.16 -24.21
N LEU A 104 -20.25 -4.16 -25.00
CA LEU A 104 -21.58 -3.52 -25.03
C LEU A 104 -22.71 -4.49 -25.42
N SER A 105 -22.47 -5.80 -25.45
CA SER A 105 -23.40 -6.83 -25.95
C SER A 105 -24.33 -7.41 -24.87
N SER A 106 -24.11 -7.13 -23.58
CA SER A 106 -24.87 -7.79 -22.49
C SER A 106 -26.17 -7.10 -22.09
N TYR A 107 -26.48 -5.91 -22.63
CA TYR A 107 -27.78 -5.27 -22.44
C TYR A 107 -28.55 -5.17 -23.75
N GLY A 108 -29.38 -6.18 -24.00
CA GLY A 108 -30.51 -6.11 -24.92
C GLY A 108 -30.31 -6.78 -26.28
N LYS A 109 -30.21 -8.11 -26.33
CA LYS A 109 -30.69 -8.92 -27.47
C LYS A 109 -31.09 -10.34 -27.02
N ASP A 110 -32.05 -10.44 -26.10
CA ASP A 110 -32.93 -11.61 -26.08
C ASP A 110 -34.18 -11.25 -26.88
N GLY A 111 -34.09 -11.55 -28.18
CA GLY A 111 -35.11 -11.31 -29.18
C GLY A 111 -34.95 -12.32 -30.31
N ASP A 112 -35.43 -13.53 -30.03
CA ASP A 112 -35.97 -14.55 -30.94
C ASP A 112 -35.93 -14.22 -32.46
N LYS A 113 -35.16 -14.99 -33.26
CA LYS A 113 -35.63 -15.78 -34.42
C LYS A 113 -34.51 -16.32 -35.35
N ASN A 114 -34.75 -17.56 -35.75
CA ASN A 114 -34.13 -18.46 -36.73
C ASN A 114 -33.42 -17.90 -37.99
N ASP A 115 -32.44 -18.71 -38.43
CA ASP A 115 -31.98 -19.02 -39.79
C ASP A 115 -31.90 -17.92 -40.85
N VAL A 116 -30.70 -17.71 -41.43
CA VAL A 116 -30.37 -18.00 -42.85
C VAL A 116 -28.85 -17.79 -43.06
N ALA A 117 -28.21 -18.79 -43.66
CA ALA A 117 -26.83 -18.73 -44.14
C ALA A 117 -26.69 -17.80 -45.37
N ALA A 118 -25.70 -16.90 -45.37
CA ALA A 118 -25.11 -16.35 -46.59
C ALA A 118 -23.71 -15.80 -46.31
N GLY A 119 -22.76 -16.19 -47.16
CA GLY A 119 -21.35 -15.86 -47.05
C GLY A 119 -21.01 -14.38 -47.28
N GLY A 120 -19.93 -13.95 -46.62
CA GLY A 120 -19.29 -12.66 -46.85
C GLY A 120 -17.88 -12.68 -46.26
N SER A 121 -16.87 -12.55 -47.12
CA SER A 121 -15.44 -12.54 -46.79
C SER A 121 -15.08 -11.51 -45.71
N PRO A 122 -14.19 -11.81 -44.75
CA PRO A 122 -13.76 -10.81 -43.78
C PRO A 122 -12.74 -9.86 -44.42
N ALA A 123 -13.19 -8.62 -44.64
CA ALA A 123 -12.34 -7.50 -45.01
C ALA A 123 -11.33 -7.17 -43.90
N ASN A 124 -10.11 -6.96 -44.37
CA ASN A 124 -8.88 -6.56 -43.71
C ASN A 124 -9.08 -5.53 -42.57
N ARG A 125 -9.01 -5.97 -41.30
CA ARG A 125 -8.81 -5.07 -40.14
C ARG A 125 -7.32 -4.96 -39.85
N SER A 126 -6.75 -3.78 -40.12
CA SER A 126 -5.37 -3.43 -39.83
C SER A 126 -5.06 -3.61 -38.34
N LYS A 127 -4.27 -4.64 -38.01
CA LYS A 127 -3.66 -4.80 -36.69
C LYS A 127 -2.59 -3.73 -36.51
N VAL A 128 -2.93 -2.63 -35.84
CA VAL A 128 -1.93 -1.71 -35.31
C VAL A 128 -1.15 -2.46 -34.22
N ARG A 129 0.09 -2.85 -34.55
CA ARG A 129 1.01 -3.50 -33.61
C ARG A 129 1.51 -2.43 -32.63
N PRO A 130 1.39 -2.60 -31.30
CA PRO A 130 2.00 -1.68 -30.37
C PRO A 130 3.52 -1.79 -30.47
N THR A 131 4.17 -0.67 -30.79
CA THR A 131 5.62 -0.52 -30.96
C THR A 131 6.33 -0.35 -29.62
N ARG A 132 6.19 -1.36 -28.74
CA ARG A 132 7.12 -1.69 -27.64
C ARG A 132 6.53 -2.85 -26.84
N PRO A 133 7.32 -3.87 -26.45
CA PRO A 133 6.84 -4.80 -25.44
C PRO A 133 6.62 -3.98 -24.15
N PRO A 134 5.45 -4.06 -23.50
CA PRO A 134 5.30 -3.46 -22.18
C PRO A 134 6.39 -4.06 -21.29
N LEU A 135 7.06 -3.21 -20.50
CA LEU A 135 7.74 -3.67 -19.28
C LEU A 135 6.80 -4.69 -18.64
N ARG A 136 7.26 -5.93 -18.42
CA ARG A 136 6.44 -7.03 -17.88
C ARG A 136 5.77 -6.56 -16.58
N SER A 137 4.61 -5.93 -16.70
CA SER A 137 3.88 -5.35 -15.59
C SER A 137 3.27 -6.54 -14.88
N ARG A 138 3.74 -6.80 -13.67
CA ARG A 138 2.99 -7.66 -12.74
C ARG A 138 1.53 -7.18 -12.74
N PRO A 139 0.54 -8.09 -12.74
CA PRO A 139 -0.83 -7.66 -12.53
C PRO A 139 -0.88 -6.78 -11.27
N PRO A 140 -1.63 -5.66 -11.30
CA PRO A 140 -1.71 -4.74 -10.17
C PRO A 140 -2.18 -5.49 -8.93
N GLU A 141 -1.50 -5.23 -7.81
CA GLU A 141 -1.82 -5.82 -6.51
C GLU A 141 -2.99 -5.04 -5.91
N GLU A 142 -4.08 -5.73 -5.58
CA GLU A 142 -5.25 -5.09 -4.97
C GLU A 142 -4.88 -4.48 -3.60
N PRO A 143 -5.38 -3.29 -3.25
CA PRO A 143 -5.01 -2.64 -1.99
C PRO A 143 -5.57 -3.37 -0.77
N THR A 144 -6.65 -4.14 -0.92
CA THR A 144 -7.36 -4.82 0.15
C THR A 144 -6.41 -5.67 0.99
N ARG A 145 -6.46 -5.43 2.31
CA ARG A 145 -5.77 -6.21 3.33
C ARG A 145 -6.69 -6.25 4.54
N LEU A 146 -7.17 -7.43 4.90
CA LEU A 146 -8.18 -7.60 5.94
C LEU A 146 -7.53 -7.95 7.28
N PHE A 147 -7.84 -7.16 8.31
CA PHE A 147 -7.40 -7.36 9.69
C PHE A 147 -8.16 -8.54 10.31
N SER A 148 -7.44 -9.53 10.83
CA SER A 148 -8.01 -10.75 11.35
C SER A 148 -7.13 -11.40 12.41
N GLY A 149 -7.76 -11.92 13.45
CA GLY A 149 -7.17 -12.70 14.52
C GLY A 149 -8.24 -12.97 15.57
N LEU A 150 -8.42 -14.24 15.93
CA LEU A 150 -9.35 -14.68 16.96
C LEU A 150 -9.00 -16.13 17.35
N MET A 151 -9.15 -16.48 18.62
CA MET A 151 -8.90 -17.85 19.13
C MET A 151 -7.46 -18.30 18.86
N LEU A 152 -7.27 -19.56 18.44
CA LEU A 152 -5.95 -20.16 18.24
C LEU A 152 -5.42 -19.91 16.82
N ALA A 153 -4.16 -20.26 16.62
CA ALA A 153 -3.47 -20.11 15.34
C ALA A 153 -4.21 -20.78 14.18
N GLU A 154 -4.77 -21.96 14.39
CA GLU A 154 -5.52 -22.74 13.41
C GLU A 154 -6.85 -22.07 13.03
N ASP A 155 -7.58 -21.52 14.01
CA ASP A 155 -8.85 -20.82 13.77
C ASP A 155 -8.62 -19.55 12.93
N THR A 156 -7.57 -18.79 13.27
CA THR A 156 -7.18 -17.62 12.49
C THR A 156 -6.64 -17.99 11.11
N ASN A 157 -5.93 -19.13 10.98
CA ASN A 157 -5.49 -19.65 9.69
C ASN A 157 -6.67 -19.99 8.77
N GLU A 158 -7.70 -20.68 9.29
CA GLU A 158 -8.93 -20.96 8.55
C GLU A 158 -9.57 -19.66 8.07
N ARG A 159 -9.62 -18.64 8.93
CA ARG A 159 -10.12 -17.32 8.56
C ARG A 159 -9.26 -16.66 7.47
N PHE A 160 -7.93 -16.74 7.53
CA PHE A 160 -7.07 -16.20 6.48
C PHE A 160 -7.33 -16.86 5.12
N HIS A 161 -7.48 -18.19 5.09
CA HIS A 161 -7.83 -18.90 3.86
C HIS A 161 -9.19 -18.43 3.34
N TYR A 162 -10.21 -18.35 4.20
CA TYR A 162 -11.53 -17.84 3.85
C TYR A 162 -11.48 -16.42 3.24
N LEU A 163 -10.78 -15.48 3.90
CA LEU A 163 -10.72 -14.08 3.48
C LEU A 163 -9.98 -13.88 2.14
N THR A 164 -9.15 -14.84 1.74
CA THR A 164 -8.29 -14.72 0.56
C THR A 164 -8.73 -15.60 -0.62
N GLN A 165 -9.81 -16.40 -0.49
CA GLN A 165 -10.29 -17.35 -1.51
C GLN A 165 -10.47 -16.74 -2.93
N HIS A 166 -10.78 -15.45 -3.00
CA HIS A 166 -11.06 -14.74 -4.27
C HIS A 166 -10.06 -13.61 -4.56
N GLN A 167 -8.90 -13.62 -3.89
CA GLN A 167 -7.86 -12.61 -4.08
C GLN A 167 -6.71 -13.18 -4.92
N ARG A 168 -6.18 -12.37 -5.85
CA ARG A 168 -5.01 -12.75 -6.67
C ARG A 168 -3.72 -12.73 -5.84
N THR A 169 -3.67 -11.82 -4.87
CA THR A 169 -2.56 -11.67 -3.92
C THR A 169 -3.06 -11.90 -2.50
N HIS A 170 -2.37 -12.75 -1.76
CA HIS A 170 -2.67 -13.05 -0.36
C HIS A 170 -2.03 -11.98 0.52
N ARG A 171 -2.84 -11.01 0.96
CA ARG A 171 -2.40 -9.87 1.78
C ARG A 171 -3.03 -9.98 3.15
N LEU A 172 -2.34 -10.68 4.06
CA LEU A 172 -2.84 -10.97 5.40
C LEU A 172 -2.53 -9.82 6.36
N SER A 173 -3.40 -9.58 7.34
CA SER A 173 -3.10 -8.69 8.45
C SER A 173 -3.54 -9.30 9.76
N THR A 174 -2.56 -9.58 10.61
CA THR A 174 -2.72 -10.34 11.84
C THR A 174 -2.98 -9.42 13.02
N ALA A 175 -4.03 -9.72 13.77
CA ALA A 175 -4.36 -9.16 15.08
C ALA A 175 -3.96 -10.16 16.16
N PHE A 176 -3.15 -9.77 17.15
CA PHE A 176 -2.77 -10.64 18.26
C PHE A 176 -3.64 -10.38 19.49
N ASP A 177 -3.82 -11.38 20.33
CA ASP A 177 -4.57 -11.25 21.58
C ASP A 177 -3.83 -10.41 22.63
N GLY A 178 -4.53 -10.03 23.70
CA GLY A 178 -3.94 -9.22 24.78
C GLY A 178 -2.63 -9.79 25.34
N PRO A 179 -2.58 -11.06 25.79
CA PRO A 179 -1.35 -11.67 26.30
C PRO A 179 -0.17 -11.57 25.32
N THR A 180 -0.38 -11.92 24.05
CA THR A 180 0.65 -11.82 23.01
C THR A 180 1.11 -10.37 22.80
N LEU A 181 0.18 -9.40 22.79
CA LEU A 181 0.49 -7.96 22.64
C LEU A 181 1.39 -7.44 23.78
N TYR A 182 1.25 -8.01 24.99
CA TYR A 182 2.06 -7.68 26.16
C TYR A 182 3.23 -8.63 26.42
N GLY A 183 3.50 -9.58 25.51
CA GLY A 183 4.61 -10.52 25.62
C GLY A 183 4.48 -11.49 26.81
N ILE A 184 3.25 -11.92 27.09
CA ILE A 184 2.90 -12.83 28.18
C ILE A 184 2.40 -14.14 27.56
N ASP A 185 2.98 -15.26 28.00
CA ASP A 185 2.56 -16.60 27.57
C ASP A 185 1.16 -16.93 28.08
N SER A 186 0.41 -17.74 27.33
CA SER A 186 -0.98 -18.09 27.63
C SER A 186 -1.18 -18.85 28.95
N ASP A 187 -0.13 -19.43 29.54
CA ASP A 187 -0.18 -20.13 30.83
C ASP A 187 0.10 -19.24 32.04
N ALA A 188 0.34 -17.94 31.82
CA ALA A 188 0.57 -17.00 32.90
C ALA A 188 -0.65 -16.82 33.82
N ASP A 189 -0.39 -16.53 35.09
CA ASP A 189 -1.46 -16.28 36.06
C ASP A 189 -2.30 -15.06 35.67
N GLY A 190 -3.63 -15.23 35.67
CA GLY A 190 -4.58 -14.13 35.49
C GLY A 190 -4.95 -13.76 34.05
N VAL A 191 -4.44 -14.47 33.03
CA VAL A 191 -4.74 -14.17 31.61
C VAL A 191 -5.72 -15.13 30.93
N SER A 192 -6.19 -16.17 31.62
CA SER A 192 -7.00 -17.25 31.00
C SER A 192 -8.23 -16.78 30.22
N GLY A 193 -8.91 -15.72 30.66
CA GLY A 193 -10.06 -15.14 29.97
C GLY A 193 -9.73 -14.21 28.80
N LYS A 194 -8.44 -14.00 28.53
CA LYS A 194 -7.91 -13.10 27.48
C LYS A 194 -7.23 -13.83 26.33
N ILE A 195 -6.95 -15.11 26.51
CA ILE A 195 -6.32 -15.96 25.49
C ILE A 195 -7.25 -16.06 24.28
N GLY A 196 -6.78 -15.64 23.11
CA GLY A 196 -7.54 -15.64 21.86
C GLY A 196 -8.72 -14.65 21.83
N GLU A 197 -8.82 -13.75 22.82
CA GLU A 197 -9.84 -12.71 22.88
C GLU A 197 -9.36 -11.45 22.16
N GLY A 198 -10.13 -10.98 21.17
CA GLY A 198 -9.77 -9.79 20.39
C GLY A 198 -8.59 -9.97 19.43
N GLY A 199 -7.98 -11.15 19.37
CA GLY A 199 -6.85 -11.47 18.50
C GLY A 199 -6.46 -12.95 18.58
N VAL A 200 -5.44 -13.34 17.82
CA VAL A 200 -4.88 -14.69 17.85
C VAL A 200 -3.84 -14.84 18.96
N ALA A 201 -3.90 -15.94 19.72
CA ALA A 201 -2.89 -16.29 20.71
C ALA A 201 -1.65 -16.90 20.05
N ILE A 202 -0.46 -16.35 20.32
CA ILE A 202 0.83 -16.83 19.79
C ILE A 202 1.88 -16.79 20.90
N ASP A 203 2.20 -17.96 21.45
CA ASP A 203 3.25 -18.10 22.47
C ASP A 203 4.57 -18.59 21.86
N THR A 204 4.49 -19.39 20.79
CA THR A 204 5.62 -20.13 20.24
C THR A 204 5.77 -19.97 18.73
N VAL A 205 6.94 -20.36 18.23
CA VAL A 205 7.18 -20.48 16.78
C VAL A 205 6.31 -21.58 16.15
N GLU A 206 5.91 -22.60 16.90
CA GLU A 206 4.98 -23.63 16.45
C GLU A 206 3.61 -23.02 16.14
N ASP A 207 3.12 -22.09 16.95
CA ASP A 207 1.85 -21.39 16.69
C ASP A 207 1.97 -20.52 15.44
N MET A 208 3.10 -19.82 15.27
CA MET A 208 3.39 -19.04 14.07
C MET A 208 3.45 -19.90 12.79
N VAL A 209 3.92 -21.15 12.90
CA VAL A 209 3.90 -22.12 11.79
C VAL A 209 2.47 -22.47 11.41
N ARG A 210 1.60 -22.75 12.39
CA ARG A 210 0.19 -23.11 12.16
C ARG A 210 -0.61 -21.92 11.63
N LEU A 211 -0.37 -20.72 12.17
CA LEU A 211 -1.02 -19.47 11.77
C LEU A 211 -0.92 -19.20 10.27
N TYR A 212 0.24 -19.47 9.67
CA TYR A 212 0.50 -19.23 8.25
C TYR A 212 0.56 -20.52 7.42
N ASP A 213 0.08 -21.66 7.94
CA ASP A 213 0.10 -22.90 7.18
C ASP A 213 -0.77 -22.80 5.91
N GLY A 214 -0.37 -23.53 4.87
CA GLY A 214 -1.00 -23.48 3.54
C GLY A 214 -0.63 -22.26 2.68
N PHE A 215 0.00 -21.22 3.23
CA PHE A 215 0.51 -20.09 2.43
C PHE A 215 1.98 -20.28 1.99
N ASP A 216 2.34 -19.79 0.79
CA ASP A 216 3.72 -19.69 0.32
C ASP A 216 4.31 -18.32 0.70
N LEU A 217 5.03 -18.27 1.82
CA LEU A 217 5.57 -17.04 2.40
C LEU A 217 6.66 -16.39 1.53
N GLY A 218 7.31 -17.18 0.66
CA GLY A 218 8.32 -16.69 -0.29
C GLY A 218 7.74 -16.22 -1.61
N SER A 219 6.44 -16.40 -1.82
CA SER A 219 5.74 -16.01 -3.03
C SER A 219 5.77 -14.50 -3.20
N PRO A 220 5.98 -13.99 -4.42
CA PRO A 220 5.81 -12.58 -4.68
C PRO A 220 4.39 -12.07 -4.49
N ASN A 221 3.39 -12.96 -4.51
CA ASN A 221 1.97 -12.62 -4.35
C ASN A 221 1.49 -12.80 -2.90
N PHE A 222 2.40 -13.04 -1.97
CA PHE A 222 2.10 -13.13 -0.54
C PHE A 222 2.72 -11.94 0.19
N SER A 223 2.00 -11.38 1.16
CA SER A 223 2.58 -10.46 2.14
C SER A 223 1.82 -10.51 3.46
N ALA A 224 2.55 -10.59 4.57
CA ALA A 224 1.98 -10.61 5.91
C ALA A 224 2.20 -9.26 6.61
N SER A 225 1.14 -8.69 7.17
CA SER A 225 1.23 -7.56 8.09
C SER A 225 0.94 -8.04 9.50
N MET A 226 1.74 -7.62 10.48
CA MET A 226 1.59 -8.02 11.88
C MET A 226 1.46 -6.78 12.76
N THR A 227 0.32 -6.65 13.43
CA THR A 227 0.01 -5.50 14.30
C THR A 227 0.49 -5.79 15.70
N ILE A 228 1.76 -5.54 15.94
CA ILE A 228 2.46 -5.81 17.20
C ILE A 228 3.51 -4.73 17.42
N SER A 229 3.67 -4.29 18.67
CA SER A 229 4.63 -3.24 19.04
C SER A 229 5.64 -3.70 20.08
N GLY A 230 5.25 -3.85 21.35
CA GLY A 230 6.18 -4.18 22.45
C GLY A 230 7.07 -5.40 22.17
N PRO A 231 6.49 -6.58 21.87
CA PRO A 231 7.24 -7.80 21.58
C PRO A 231 7.49 -8.00 20.07
N ALA A 232 7.41 -6.93 19.26
CA ALA A 232 7.64 -7.00 17.81
C ALA A 232 8.95 -7.70 17.39
N PRO A 233 10.10 -7.51 18.06
CA PRO A 233 11.33 -8.25 17.72
C PRO A 233 11.16 -9.77 17.83
N ILE A 234 10.43 -10.23 18.86
CA ILE A 234 10.19 -11.64 19.13
C ILE A 234 9.24 -12.22 18.09
N ILE A 235 8.10 -11.56 17.84
CA ILE A 235 7.13 -12.00 16.82
C ILE A 235 7.74 -12.02 15.42
N MET A 236 8.58 -11.03 15.07
CA MET A 236 9.31 -11.04 13.80
C MET A 236 10.28 -12.24 13.72
N ALA A 237 11.02 -12.53 14.79
CA ALA A 237 11.91 -13.68 14.85
C ALA A 237 11.15 -15.01 14.71
N MET A 238 9.99 -15.14 15.35
CA MET A 238 9.11 -16.31 15.20
C MET A 238 8.62 -16.44 13.74
N TYR A 239 8.19 -15.37 13.09
CA TYR A 239 7.77 -15.39 11.69
C TYR A 239 8.91 -15.81 10.74
N ILE A 240 10.11 -15.26 10.95
CA ILE A 240 11.31 -15.67 10.19
C ILE A 240 11.63 -17.14 10.42
N ALA A 241 11.57 -17.61 11.67
CA ALA A 241 11.85 -19.00 12.02
C ALA A 241 10.81 -19.96 11.40
N ALA A 242 9.52 -19.63 11.47
CA ALA A 242 8.44 -20.37 10.83
C ALA A 242 8.65 -20.48 9.31
N ALA A 243 8.99 -19.37 8.64
CA ALA A 243 9.31 -19.38 7.23
C ALA A 243 10.54 -20.26 6.91
N LYS A 244 11.62 -20.15 7.69
CA LYS A 244 12.84 -20.95 7.50
C LYS A 244 12.59 -22.45 7.69
N ARG A 245 11.74 -22.84 8.64
CA ARG A 245 11.37 -24.24 8.88
C ARG A 245 10.65 -24.85 7.67
N ARG A 246 9.79 -24.08 7.00
CA ARG A 246 9.01 -24.55 5.84
C ARG A 246 9.74 -24.45 4.50
N PHE A 247 10.57 -23.42 4.29
CA PHE A 247 11.15 -23.10 2.98
C PHE A 247 12.68 -22.98 2.96
N GLY A 248 13.35 -23.24 4.09
CA GLY A 248 14.79 -23.07 4.25
C GLY A 248 15.25 -21.61 4.37
N SER A 249 16.54 -21.40 4.67
CA SER A 249 17.10 -20.06 4.93
C SER A 249 17.02 -19.09 3.75
N LYS A 250 16.99 -19.60 2.51
CA LYS A 250 16.95 -18.78 1.29
C LYS A 250 15.61 -18.07 1.08
N VAL A 251 14.59 -18.33 1.90
CA VAL A 251 13.30 -17.63 1.84
C VAL A 251 13.36 -16.23 2.45
N VAL A 252 14.24 -15.99 3.43
CA VAL A 252 14.29 -14.74 4.21
C VAL A 252 14.34 -13.47 3.34
N PRO A 253 15.23 -13.36 2.33
CA PRO A 253 15.25 -12.16 1.47
C PRO A 253 14.03 -12.03 0.52
N LYS A 254 13.17 -13.05 0.45
CA LYS A 254 11.94 -13.03 -0.36
C LYS A 254 10.72 -12.62 0.45
N LEU A 255 10.76 -12.70 1.78
CA LEU A 255 9.65 -12.36 2.66
C LEU A 255 9.21 -10.92 2.44
N ARG A 256 7.92 -10.74 2.15
CA ARG A 256 7.27 -9.43 2.00
C ARG A 256 6.31 -9.22 3.15
N GLY A 257 6.28 -8.03 3.71
CA GLY A 257 5.37 -7.75 4.82
C GLY A 257 5.74 -6.51 5.60
N THR A 258 5.02 -6.33 6.69
CA THR A 258 5.14 -5.18 7.57
C THR A 258 4.99 -5.65 9.02
N ILE A 259 5.81 -5.11 9.90
CA ILE A 259 5.58 -5.17 11.34
C ILE A 259 5.32 -3.76 11.85
N GLN A 260 4.36 -3.58 12.77
CA GLN A 260 3.93 -2.25 13.17
C GLN A 260 5.01 -1.50 13.95
N ALA A 261 5.46 -2.05 15.09
CA ALA A 261 6.67 -1.66 15.83
C ALA A 261 6.87 -0.15 16.15
N ASP A 262 5.82 0.67 16.05
CA ASP A 262 5.88 2.11 16.37
C ASP A 262 5.63 2.30 17.87
N ILE A 263 6.70 2.52 18.63
CA ILE A 263 6.64 2.72 20.09
C ILE A 263 6.11 4.10 20.48
N PHE A 264 6.28 5.13 19.65
CA PHE A 264 5.85 6.47 20.05
C PHE A 264 4.32 6.55 20.10
N LYS A 265 3.63 5.92 19.15
CA LYS A 265 2.16 5.83 19.20
C LYS A 265 1.65 4.96 20.36
N GLU A 266 2.45 4.04 20.89
CA GLU A 266 2.07 3.25 22.06
C GLU A 266 1.95 4.13 23.30
N VAL A 267 2.94 4.98 23.52
CA VAL A 267 2.95 5.92 24.65
C VAL A 267 1.86 7.00 24.49
N GLN A 268 1.58 7.38 23.24
CA GLN A 268 0.63 8.45 22.95
C GLN A 268 -0.83 7.99 22.98
N ALA A 269 -1.13 6.72 22.62
CA ALA A 269 -2.51 6.29 22.38
C ALA A 269 -2.81 4.81 22.65
N GLN A 270 -2.01 3.87 22.13
CA GLN A 270 -2.40 2.45 22.07
C GLN A 270 -2.07 1.65 23.35
N ASN A 271 -1.12 2.11 24.16
CA ASN A 271 -0.79 1.61 25.50
C ASN A 271 -0.22 0.17 25.58
N GLU A 272 0.37 -0.38 24.53
CA GLU A 272 1.04 -1.69 24.51
C GLU A 272 2.57 -1.56 24.73
N THR A 273 2.97 -0.66 25.63
CA THR A 273 4.38 -0.45 25.98
C THR A 273 4.83 -1.43 27.05
N ILE A 274 5.81 -2.29 26.74
CA ILE A 274 6.41 -3.25 27.69
C ILE A 274 7.73 -2.74 28.26
N PHE A 275 8.57 -2.15 27.41
CA PHE A 275 9.91 -1.66 27.78
C PHE A 275 9.96 -0.13 27.81
N PRO A 276 10.91 0.48 28.54
CA PRO A 276 11.18 1.91 28.44
C PRO A 276 11.45 2.34 26.99
N ILE A 277 11.11 3.59 26.66
CA ILE A 277 11.16 4.13 25.29
C ILE A 277 12.54 3.94 24.66
N GLU A 278 13.62 4.23 25.38
CA GLU A 278 14.99 4.10 24.87
C GLU A 278 15.34 2.65 24.49
N ALA A 279 14.89 1.68 25.29
CA ALA A 279 15.13 0.27 25.01
C ALA A 279 14.31 -0.19 23.79
N SER A 280 13.04 0.21 23.71
CA SER A 280 12.17 -0.07 22.57
C SER A 280 12.72 0.51 21.26
N LEU A 281 13.22 1.75 21.28
CA LEU A 281 13.85 2.39 20.12
C LEU A 281 15.16 1.70 19.71
N ARG A 282 15.93 1.19 20.68
CA ARG A 282 17.12 0.37 20.40
C ARG A 282 16.72 -0.91 19.67
N PHE A 283 15.71 -1.64 20.16
CA PHE A 283 15.22 -2.85 19.48
C PHE A 283 14.72 -2.55 18.07
N LEU A 284 13.96 -1.47 17.89
CA LEU A 284 13.51 -1.03 16.56
C LEU A 284 14.69 -0.73 15.63
N THR A 285 15.75 -0.07 16.15
CA THR A 285 16.97 0.21 15.38
C THR A 285 17.65 -1.08 14.91
N ASP A 286 17.79 -2.06 15.81
CA ASP A 286 18.36 -3.38 15.48
C ASP A 286 17.51 -4.11 14.42
N MET A 287 16.17 -4.01 14.50
CA MET A 287 15.25 -4.55 13.49
C MET A 287 15.40 -3.86 12.13
N VAL A 288 15.54 -2.54 12.09
CA VAL A 288 15.77 -1.77 10.86
C VAL A 288 17.11 -2.15 10.22
N GLU A 289 18.17 -2.30 11.02
CA GLU A 289 19.48 -2.74 10.50
C GLU A 289 19.39 -4.16 9.92
N PHE A 290 18.78 -5.09 10.67
CA PHE A 290 18.62 -6.47 10.23
C PHE A 290 17.79 -6.58 8.95
N THR A 291 16.63 -5.93 8.89
CA THR A 291 15.72 -6.01 7.73
C THR A 291 16.32 -5.36 6.50
N THR A 292 17.06 -4.25 6.64
CA THR A 292 17.78 -3.61 5.53
C THR A 292 18.79 -4.55 4.88
N ARG A 293 19.47 -5.39 5.67
CA ARG A 293 20.49 -6.33 5.19
C ARG A 293 19.91 -7.65 4.70
N GLU A 294 18.98 -8.24 5.46
CA GLU A 294 18.54 -9.63 5.28
C GLU A 294 17.13 -9.77 4.68
N MET A 295 16.27 -8.76 4.84
CA MET A 295 14.85 -8.79 4.44
C MET A 295 14.47 -7.52 3.64
N PRO A 296 15.08 -7.27 2.47
CA PRO A 296 14.95 -6.01 1.73
C PRO A 296 13.55 -5.69 1.19
N ARG A 297 12.57 -6.59 1.39
CA ARG A 297 11.17 -6.42 0.99
C ARG A 297 10.22 -6.30 2.19
N TRP A 298 10.79 -6.17 3.39
CA TRP A 298 10.08 -6.03 4.65
C TRP A 298 10.07 -4.57 5.09
N TYR A 299 8.93 -4.09 5.55
CA TYR A 299 8.80 -2.80 6.21
C TYR A 299 8.99 -3.01 7.73
N PRO A 300 10.11 -2.55 8.32
CA PRO A 300 10.43 -2.81 9.73
C PRO A 300 9.59 -2.01 10.73
N ILE A 301 8.87 -1.00 10.25
CA ILE A 301 7.99 -0.15 11.04
C ILE A 301 6.84 0.34 10.17
N SER A 302 5.68 0.51 10.79
CA SER A 302 4.55 1.29 10.28
C SER A 302 4.28 2.44 11.24
N ILE A 303 4.82 3.62 10.95
CA ILE A 303 4.57 4.84 11.73
C ILE A 303 3.08 5.17 11.63
N SER A 304 2.37 5.14 12.76
CA SER A 304 0.92 4.94 12.77
C SER A 304 0.18 6.07 13.48
N GLY A 305 -0.71 6.73 12.74
CA GLY A 305 -1.65 7.71 13.29
C GLY A 305 -3.00 7.13 13.69
N TYR A 306 -3.36 5.94 13.22
CA TYR A 306 -4.69 5.37 13.39
C TYR A 306 -5.15 5.38 14.85
N HIS A 307 -4.36 4.80 15.76
CA HIS A 307 -4.67 4.71 17.19
C HIS A 307 -4.75 6.09 17.87
N ILE A 308 -3.94 7.05 17.43
CA ILE A 308 -4.00 8.44 17.91
C ILE A 308 -5.32 9.09 17.47
N GLY A 309 -5.78 8.81 16.25
CA GLY A 309 -7.11 9.19 15.74
C GLY A 309 -8.23 8.58 16.60
N GLU A 310 -8.21 7.25 16.78
CA GLU A 310 -9.21 6.51 17.55
C GLU A 310 -9.23 6.91 19.04
N ALA A 311 -8.11 7.37 19.59
CA ALA A 311 -8.04 7.95 20.93
C ALA A 311 -8.67 9.34 21.05
N GLY A 312 -9.20 9.90 19.95
CA GLY A 312 -9.99 11.15 19.94
C GLY A 312 -9.25 12.36 19.38
N SER A 313 -8.10 12.19 18.71
CA SER A 313 -7.43 13.32 18.05
C SER A 313 -8.17 13.79 16.81
N THR A 314 -8.07 15.09 16.51
CA THR A 314 -8.54 15.63 15.22
C THR A 314 -7.66 15.15 14.06
N PRO A 315 -8.14 15.15 12.80
CA PRO A 315 -7.32 14.76 11.65
C PRO A 315 -6.00 15.54 11.52
N VAL A 316 -6.00 16.82 11.91
CA VAL A 316 -4.78 17.66 11.92
C VAL A 316 -3.78 17.17 12.97
N GLN A 317 -4.25 16.86 14.18
CA GLN A 317 -3.40 16.31 15.24
C GLN A 317 -2.86 14.93 14.87
N GLN A 318 -3.72 14.04 14.37
CA GLN A 318 -3.32 12.72 13.89
C GLN A 318 -2.19 12.83 12.86
N ALA A 319 -2.36 13.65 11.82
CA ALA A 319 -1.34 13.82 10.80
C ALA A 319 -0.04 14.43 11.37
N ALA A 320 -0.16 15.49 12.18
CA ALA A 320 1.00 16.17 12.76
C ALA A 320 1.82 15.28 13.70
N TYR A 321 1.17 14.53 14.60
CA TYR A 321 1.86 13.65 15.54
C TYR A 321 2.50 12.45 14.82
N THR A 322 1.80 11.86 13.85
CA THR A 322 2.35 10.76 13.05
C THR A 322 3.59 11.19 12.28
N LEU A 323 3.53 12.35 11.61
CA LEU A 323 4.68 12.89 10.86
C LEU A 323 5.83 13.33 11.77
N SER A 324 5.55 13.72 13.02
CA SER A 324 6.58 14.06 13.99
C SER A 324 7.25 12.85 14.64
N ASN A 325 6.55 11.71 14.70
CA ASN A 325 7.10 10.46 15.21
C ASN A 325 8.08 9.81 14.21
N GLY A 326 7.82 10.00 12.90
CA GLY A 326 8.70 9.57 11.81
C GLY A 326 9.97 10.40 11.67
#